data_AF-A0A8T5KAP9-F1
#
_entry.id   AF-A0A8T5KAP9-F1
#
_cell.length_a   1.000
_cell.length_b   1.000
_cell.length_c   1.000
_cell.angle_alpha   90.00
_cell.angle_beta   90.00
_cell.angle_gamma   90.00
#
_symmetry.space_group_name_H-M   'P 1'
#
loop_
_entity.id
_entity.type
_entity.pdbx_description
1 polymer ?
#
loop_
_entity_poly.entity_id
_entity_poly.type
_entity_poly.pdbx_seq_one_letter_code
_entity_poly.pdbx_strand_id
1 'polypeptide(L)'
;MQVWAFNKADDAGARQLVYESVKAGKSRFGWSQRDEHDLGLKDNWTDWHSKQLFLLQIRERDWIVHINTPVWGKCIAARVLSEYAFDEGLACDWGYDFRHCFEVDVSSVTEFDRRDPNVLPSVNLRPRQRYHRIYAVDDFLESIANLREGRVDLCDGERREEYHLKDKTSMYLSEITRLIHETHRGKNLERFLAKVFRGMPAVVDVNENGFGWGTDHGADLIVTLQSALGNLQFDSRIIVQVKSFEDSHRDTEAVEQVREGINKYSGTAGMVITTGEKTEELENKIGEVSNELGCSIALLAGEDVARFVVKNAPELLFRLDEVP
;
A
#
# COMPACT_ATOMS: atom_id res chain seq x y z
N MET A 1 15.50 -12.74 11.56
CA MET A 1 14.12 -12.76 12.07
C MET A 1 13.28 -13.60 11.13
N GLN A 2 12.49 -14.51 11.68
CA GLN A 2 11.55 -15.38 10.98
C GLN A 2 10.18 -15.27 11.65
N VAL A 3 9.14 -15.66 10.91
CA VAL A 3 7.77 -15.71 11.43
C VAL A 3 7.26 -17.14 11.29
N TRP A 4 6.88 -17.73 12.42
CA TRP A 4 6.44 -19.11 12.55
C TRP A 4 4.96 -19.15 12.86
N ALA A 5 4.17 -19.78 12.00
CA ALA A 5 2.74 -19.94 12.22
C ALA A 5 2.41 -21.38 12.57
N PHE A 6 1.64 -21.58 13.63
CA PHE A 6 1.31 -22.88 14.19
C PHE A 6 -0.18 -23.12 14.10
N ASN A 7 -0.55 -24.36 13.81
CA ASN A 7 -1.95 -24.76 13.87
C ASN A 7 -2.39 -24.89 15.35
N LYS A 8 -3.71 -24.84 15.57
CA LYS A 8 -4.29 -24.94 16.91
C LYS A 8 -4.00 -26.29 17.58
N ALA A 9 -4.05 -26.31 18.91
CA ALA A 9 -4.32 -27.54 19.63
C ALA A 9 -5.74 -28.04 19.29
N ASP A 10 -5.89 -29.35 19.14
CA ASP A 10 -7.17 -29.96 18.75
C ASP A 10 -8.21 -29.89 19.87
N ASP A 11 -7.77 -30.13 21.11
CA ASP A 11 -8.59 -30.01 22.30
C ASP A 11 -8.86 -28.53 22.66
N ALA A 12 -10.12 -28.22 22.96
CA ALA A 12 -10.55 -26.85 23.21
C ALA A 12 -10.04 -26.31 24.56
N GLY A 13 -9.99 -27.14 25.59
CA GLY A 13 -9.52 -26.76 26.93
C GLY A 13 -8.02 -26.44 26.91
N ALA A 14 -7.23 -27.36 26.36
CA ALA A 14 -5.80 -27.17 26.17
C ALA A 14 -5.48 -25.95 25.30
N ARG A 15 -6.26 -25.73 24.23
CA ARG A 15 -6.11 -24.54 23.38
C ARG A 15 -6.34 -23.24 24.16
N GLN A 16 -7.31 -23.21 25.08
CA GLN A 16 -7.50 -22.07 25.97
C GLN A 16 -6.30 -21.88 26.90
N LEU A 17 -5.77 -22.96 27.48
CA LEU A 17 -4.58 -22.89 28.36
C LEU A 17 -3.35 -22.35 27.60
N VAL A 18 -3.14 -22.76 26.35
CA VAL A 18 -2.07 -22.23 25.50
C VAL A 18 -2.27 -20.75 25.21
N TYR A 19 -3.49 -20.33 24.89
CA TYR A 19 -3.83 -18.92 24.68
C TYR A 19 -3.50 -18.06 25.92
N GLU A 20 -3.96 -18.47 27.11
CA GLU A 20 -3.66 -17.75 28.35
C GLU A 20 -2.16 -17.73 28.67
N SER A 21 -1.44 -18.83 28.39
CA SER A 21 0.00 -18.88 28.57
C SER A 21 0.74 -17.85 27.71
N VAL A 22 0.34 -17.68 26.44
CA VAL A 22 0.94 -16.66 25.56
C VAL A 22 0.74 -15.26 26.13
N LYS A 23 -0.46 -14.97 26.65
CA LYS A 23 -0.77 -13.69 27.30
C LYS A 23 0.01 -13.47 28.59
N ALA A 24 0.35 -14.56 29.29
CA ALA A 24 1.21 -14.54 30.46
C ALA A 24 2.72 -14.48 30.13
N GLY A 25 3.09 -14.34 28.86
CA GLY A 25 4.49 -14.18 28.43
C GLY A 25 5.19 -15.47 28.02
N LYS A 26 4.46 -16.58 27.83
CA LYS A 26 5.07 -17.85 27.43
C LYS A 26 4.30 -18.56 26.32
N SER A 27 4.93 -18.71 25.15
CA SER A 27 4.39 -19.51 24.06
C SER A 27 4.73 -20.98 24.24
N ARG A 28 3.73 -21.87 24.15
CA ARG A 28 3.88 -23.30 24.46
C ARG A 28 3.44 -24.21 23.32
N PHE A 29 4.08 -25.39 23.24
CA PHE A 29 3.83 -26.40 22.21
C PHE A 29 3.73 -27.79 22.83
N GLY A 30 2.72 -28.56 22.41
CA GLY A 30 2.42 -29.88 22.98
C GLY A 30 3.32 -30.98 22.46
N TRP A 31 2.93 -32.23 22.74
CA TRP A 31 3.66 -33.47 22.43
C TRP A 31 4.85 -33.71 23.33
N SER A 32 4.71 -33.23 24.56
CA SER A 32 5.74 -33.18 25.56
C SER A 32 5.24 -33.80 26.87
N GLN A 33 4.54 -34.93 26.81
CA GLN A 33 3.90 -35.53 27.98
C GLN A 33 4.88 -36.25 28.93
N ARG A 34 6.15 -36.39 28.53
CA ARG A 34 7.18 -37.10 29.29
C ARG A 34 8.52 -36.37 29.21
N ASP A 35 9.39 -36.61 30.19
CA ASP A 35 10.71 -35.99 30.25
C ASP A 35 11.58 -36.35 29.05
N GLU A 36 11.40 -37.58 28.53
CA GLU A 36 12.13 -38.05 27.36
C GLU A 36 11.80 -37.26 26.10
N HIS A 37 10.68 -36.52 26.07
CA HIS A 37 10.27 -35.71 24.92
C HIS A 37 11.07 -34.41 24.79
N ASP A 38 11.90 -34.04 25.77
CA ASP A 38 12.71 -32.84 25.67
C ASP A 38 13.67 -32.89 24.47
N LEU A 39 13.50 -31.95 23.54
CA LEU A 39 14.32 -31.82 22.34
C LEU A 39 15.79 -31.48 22.66
N GLY A 40 16.09 -31.00 23.87
CA GLY A 40 17.45 -30.80 24.36
C GLY A 40 18.24 -32.11 24.54
N LEU A 41 17.55 -33.24 24.69
CA LEU A 41 18.15 -34.57 24.87
C LEU A 41 18.55 -35.18 23.51
N LYS A 42 19.66 -34.71 22.93
CA LYS A 42 20.13 -35.06 21.57
C LYS A 42 20.26 -36.56 21.30
N ASP A 43 20.64 -37.34 22.30
CA ASP A 43 20.84 -38.79 22.16
C ASP A 43 19.53 -39.60 22.15
N ASN A 44 18.38 -38.92 22.28
CA ASN A 44 17.05 -39.53 22.34
C ASN A 44 16.13 -39.12 21.18
N TRP A 45 16.68 -38.54 20.11
CA TRP A 45 15.89 -38.12 18.94
C TRP A 45 15.36 -39.30 18.14
N THR A 46 14.17 -39.76 18.51
CA THR A 46 13.40 -40.75 17.76
C THR A 46 12.57 -40.11 16.63
N ASP A 47 11.94 -40.93 15.78
CA ASP A 47 10.96 -40.47 14.77
C ASP A 47 9.79 -39.66 15.36
N TRP A 48 9.53 -39.80 16.66
CA TRP A 48 8.57 -38.97 17.37
C TRP A 48 9.05 -37.51 17.48
N HIS A 49 10.31 -37.31 17.86
CA HIS A 49 10.94 -36.00 18.08
C HIS A 49 11.19 -35.25 16.77
N SER A 50 11.50 -35.97 15.69
CA SER A 50 11.82 -35.38 14.38
C SER A 50 10.75 -34.39 13.89
N LYS A 51 9.49 -34.58 14.29
CA LYS A 51 8.36 -33.73 13.95
C LYS A 51 8.28 -32.42 14.75
N GLN A 52 9.08 -32.26 15.80
CA GLN A 52 9.14 -31.09 16.69
C GLN A 52 10.53 -30.42 16.70
N LEU A 53 11.57 -31.05 16.15
CA LEU A 53 12.94 -30.50 16.08
C LEU A 53 13.03 -29.10 15.44
N PHE A 54 12.05 -28.72 14.63
CA PHE A 54 11.98 -27.38 14.07
C PHE A 54 11.85 -26.27 15.15
N LEU A 55 11.33 -26.60 16.33
CA LEU A 55 11.25 -25.67 17.47
C LEU A 55 12.66 -25.19 17.86
N LEU A 56 13.68 -26.04 17.75
CA LEU A 56 15.09 -25.67 17.99
C LEU A 56 15.64 -24.65 16.99
N GLN A 57 14.91 -24.34 15.90
CA GLN A 57 15.29 -23.34 14.91
C GLN A 57 14.75 -21.94 15.23
N ILE A 58 13.78 -21.84 16.16
CA ILE A 58 13.21 -20.56 16.59
C ILE A 58 14.24 -19.84 17.46
N ARG A 59 14.46 -18.57 17.16
CA ARG A 59 15.45 -17.74 17.85
C ARG A 59 14.81 -16.52 18.48
N GLU A 60 15.54 -15.89 19.39
CA GLU A 60 15.19 -14.56 19.90
C GLU A 60 14.90 -13.59 18.74
N ARG A 61 13.89 -12.73 18.93
CA ARG A 61 13.36 -11.77 17.95
C ARG A 61 12.54 -12.37 16.81
N ASP A 62 12.44 -13.69 16.68
CA ASP A 62 11.45 -14.30 15.78
C ASP A 62 10.02 -14.03 16.29
N TRP A 63 9.04 -14.23 15.43
CA TRP A 63 7.63 -14.16 15.78
C TRP A 63 6.99 -15.54 15.77
N ILE A 64 6.11 -15.78 16.75
CA ILE A 64 5.25 -16.95 16.83
C ILE A 64 3.81 -16.49 16.64
N VAL A 65 3.06 -17.18 15.77
CA VAL A 65 1.63 -16.97 15.53
C VAL A 65 0.89 -18.27 15.79
N HIS A 66 -0.01 -18.28 16.76
CA HIS A 66 -0.94 -19.39 16.98
C HIS A 66 -2.23 -19.14 16.19
N ILE A 67 -2.48 -19.95 15.17
CA ILE A 67 -3.66 -19.84 14.30
C ILE A 67 -4.81 -20.64 14.89
N ASN A 68 -6.02 -20.08 14.83
CA ASN A 68 -7.26 -20.62 15.39
C ASN A 68 -7.23 -20.80 16.92
N THR A 69 -6.51 -19.92 17.61
CA THR A 69 -6.32 -19.88 19.06
C THR A 69 -6.72 -18.49 19.56
N PRO A 70 -7.70 -18.35 20.49
CA PRO A 70 -8.35 -19.44 21.23
C PRO A 70 -9.47 -20.13 20.46
N VAL A 71 -9.99 -19.54 19.38
CA VAL A 71 -11.13 -20.07 18.60
C VAL A 71 -10.86 -20.00 17.10
N TRP A 72 -11.68 -20.71 16.32
CA TRP A 72 -11.54 -20.73 14.86
C TRP A 72 -11.58 -19.32 14.27
N GLY A 73 -10.65 -19.02 13.36
CA GLY A 73 -10.53 -17.71 12.72
C GLY A 73 -9.70 -16.69 13.50
N LYS A 74 -9.50 -16.86 14.81
CA LYS A 74 -8.66 -15.96 15.63
C LYS A 74 -7.21 -16.39 15.65
N CYS A 75 -6.32 -15.41 15.73
CA CYS A 75 -4.89 -15.59 15.87
C CYS A 75 -4.39 -14.81 17.07
N ILE A 76 -3.33 -15.32 17.71
CA ILE A 76 -2.53 -14.59 18.67
C ILE A 76 -1.06 -14.67 18.24
N ALA A 77 -0.39 -13.53 18.15
CA ALA A 77 1.00 -13.43 17.75
C ALA A 77 1.84 -12.74 18.84
N ALA A 78 3.07 -13.20 19.03
CA ALA A 78 4.02 -12.58 19.95
C ALA A 78 5.47 -12.75 19.47
N ARG A 79 6.33 -11.80 19.85
CA ARG A 79 7.77 -11.82 19.58
C ARG A 79 8.50 -12.62 20.65
N VAL A 80 9.43 -13.47 20.23
CA VAL A 80 10.23 -14.36 21.07
C VAL A 80 11.35 -13.60 21.79
N LEU A 81 11.55 -13.90 23.07
CA LEU A 81 12.58 -13.33 23.94
C LEU A 81 13.63 -14.35 24.42
N SER A 82 13.37 -15.66 24.29
CA SER A 82 14.30 -16.70 24.73
C SER A 82 14.63 -17.70 23.62
N GLU A 83 15.65 -18.50 23.87
CA GLU A 83 15.83 -19.77 23.16
C GLU A 83 14.79 -20.81 23.62
N TYR A 84 14.82 -21.99 22.99
CA TYR A 84 13.97 -23.12 23.36
C TYR A 84 14.20 -23.53 24.83
N ALA A 85 13.09 -23.77 25.53
CA ALA A 85 13.08 -24.31 26.88
C ALA A 85 12.09 -25.48 27.02
N PHE A 86 12.27 -26.26 28.09
CA PHE A 86 11.39 -27.36 28.47
C PHE A 86 11.10 -27.27 29.97
N ASP A 87 9.84 -27.07 30.36
CA ASP A 87 9.43 -26.88 31.77
C ASP A 87 8.31 -27.84 32.20
N GLU A 88 7.66 -27.61 33.34
CA GLU A 88 6.56 -28.46 33.86
C GLU A 88 5.31 -28.50 32.97
N GLY A 89 5.17 -27.56 32.02
CA GLY A 89 4.03 -27.53 31.09
C GLY A 89 2.72 -27.03 31.70
N LEU A 90 1.62 -27.47 31.12
CA LEU A 90 0.25 -27.14 31.48
C LEU A 90 -0.47 -28.41 31.94
N ALA A 91 -1.28 -28.28 32.99
CA ALA A 91 -2.17 -29.35 33.45
C ALA A 91 -3.35 -29.48 32.47
N CYS A 92 -3.36 -30.53 31.66
CA CYS A 92 -4.44 -30.89 30.75
C CYS A 92 -5.24 -32.07 31.28
N ASP A 93 -6.38 -32.37 30.65
CA ASP A 93 -7.25 -33.50 31.04
C ASP A 93 -6.55 -34.88 30.94
N TRP A 94 -5.47 -34.96 30.16
CA TRP A 94 -4.65 -36.16 29.99
C TRP A 94 -3.34 -36.14 30.79
N GLY A 95 -3.19 -35.20 31.73
CA GLY A 95 -1.96 -34.96 32.49
C GLY A 95 -1.20 -33.74 32.01
N TYR A 96 0.09 -33.65 32.35
CA TYR A 96 0.93 -32.52 31.97
C TYR A 96 1.40 -32.63 30.51
N ASP A 97 1.27 -31.55 29.73
CA ASP A 97 1.73 -31.42 28.34
C ASP A 97 2.15 -29.95 28.07
N PHE A 98 2.45 -29.57 26.83
CA PHE A 98 2.82 -28.19 26.48
C PHE A 98 4.06 -27.64 27.21
N ARG A 99 5.04 -28.51 27.43
CA ARG A 99 6.31 -28.26 28.12
C ARG A 99 7.35 -27.60 27.22
N HIS A 100 7.30 -27.80 25.91
CA HIS A 100 8.13 -27.04 24.97
C HIS A 100 7.70 -25.58 24.98
N CYS A 101 8.60 -24.65 25.31
CA CYS A 101 8.21 -23.27 25.47
C CYS A 101 9.29 -22.25 25.10
N PHE A 102 8.83 -21.01 24.92
CA PHE A 102 9.63 -19.82 24.70
C PHE A 102 9.02 -18.68 25.49
N GLU A 103 9.85 -17.89 26.16
CA GLU A 103 9.44 -16.60 26.70
C GLU A 103 9.12 -15.66 25.53
N VAL A 104 8.03 -14.91 25.63
CA VAL A 104 7.58 -13.96 24.63
C VAL A 104 7.30 -12.59 25.25
N ASP A 105 7.49 -11.56 24.45
CA ASP A 105 7.27 -10.18 24.85
C ASP A 105 5.77 -9.90 24.97
N VAL A 106 5.27 -9.76 26.19
CA VAL A 106 3.85 -9.48 26.49
C VAL A 106 3.38 -8.20 25.81
N SER A 107 4.24 -7.17 25.71
CA SER A 107 3.89 -5.92 25.03
C SER A 107 3.73 -6.08 23.52
N SER A 108 4.28 -7.18 22.97
CA SER A 108 4.16 -7.51 21.56
C SER A 108 2.90 -8.32 21.23
N VAL A 109 2.23 -8.89 22.24
CA VAL A 109 1.08 -9.77 22.06
C VAL A 109 -0.01 -9.04 21.29
N THR A 110 -0.39 -9.60 20.14
CA THR A 110 -1.40 -9.03 19.25
C THR A 110 -2.43 -10.11 18.94
N GLU A 111 -3.68 -9.85 19.31
CA GLU A 111 -4.83 -10.71 19.05
C GLU A 111 -5.62 -10.17 17.87
N PHE A 112 -6.00 -11.01 16.90
CA PHE A 112 -6.65 -10.52 15.69
C PHE A 112 -7.44 -11.61 14.97
N ASP A 113 -8.32 -11.20 14.06
CA ASP A 113 -8.95 -12.11 13.11
C ASP A 113 -8.01 -12.38 11.93
N ARG A 114 -7.86 -13.63 11.49
CA ARG A 114 -7.02 -13.93 10.33
C ARG A 114 -7.52 -13.27 9.03
N ARG A 115 -8.80 -12.88 8.99
CA ARG A 115 -9.43 -12.16 7.88
C ARG A 115 -9.57 -10.66 8.13
N ASP A 116 -8.96 -10.14 9.18
CA ASP A 116 -8.98 -8.71 9.48
C ASP A 116 -8.44 -7.91 8.27
N PRO A 117 -9.09 -6.79 7.89
CA PRO A 117 -8.61 -5.89 6.83
C PRO A 117 -7.16 -5.43 7.02
N ASN A 118 -6.70 -5.29 8.26
CA ASN A 118 -5.34 -4.85 8.59
C ASN A 118 -4.27 -5.90 8.29
N VAL A 119 -4.65 -7.16 8.05
CA VAL A 119 -3.72 -8.24 7.72
C VAL A 119 -3.51 -8.32 6.22
N LEU A 120 -2.28 -8.08 5.77
CA LEU A 120 -1.92 -8.12 4.36
C LEU A 120 -2.18 -9.50 3.74
N PRO A 121 -2.72 -9.60 2.50
CA PRO A 121 -3.08 -10.87 1.87
C PRO A 121 -1.94 -11.88 1.69
N SER A 122 -0.71 -11.40 1.56
CA SER A 122 0.51 -12.21 1.43
C SER A 122 0.87 -12.95 2.73
N VAL A 123 0.37 -12.49 3.88
CA VAL A 123 0.57 -13.10 5.18
C VAL A 123 -0.28 -14.36 5.27
N ASN A 124 0.32 -15.49 4.90
CA ASN A 124 -0.38 -16.76 4.84
C ASN A 124 -0.69 -17.31 6.25
N LEU A 125 -1.90 -17.04 6.74
CA LEU A 125 -2.46 -17.58 7.98
C LEU A 125 -3.44 -18.73 7.74
N ARG A 126 -3.39 -19.37 6.56
CA ARG A 126 -4.16 -20.59 6.33
C ARG A 126 -3.54 -21.71 7.17
N PRO A 127 -4.31 -22.40 8.02
CA PRO A 127 -3.79 -23.54 8.76
C PRO A 127 -3.21 -24.56 7.79
N ARG A 128 -1.92 -24.86 7.93
CA ARG A 128 -1.28 -26.02 7.31
C ARG A 128 -1.18 -27.13 8.35
N GLN A 129 -0.32 -28.13 8.15
CA GLN A 129 -0.22 -29.28 9.03
C GLN A 129 -0.02 -28.88 10.51
N ARG A 130 1.24 -28.74 10.96
CA ARG A 130 1.55 -28.37 12.35
C ARG A 130 2.02 -26.94 12.44
N TYR A 131 2.91 -26.59 11.53
CA TYR A 131 3.46 -25.26 11.41
C TYR A 131 3.82 -24.99 9.95
N HIS A 132 4.05 -23.71 9.65
CA HIS A 132 4.76 -23.27 8.47
C HIS A 132 5.45 -21.95 8.75
N ARG A 133 6.40 -21.59 7.89
CA ARG A 133 7.00 -20.25 7.90
C ARG A 133 6.15 -19.29 7.10
N ILE A 134 5.95 -18.09 7.63
CA ILE A 134 5.45 -16.95 6.85
C ILE A 134 6.68 -16.27 6.25
N TYR A 135 6.83 -16.39 4.92
CA TYR A 135 7.98 -15.85 4.20
C TYR A 135 7.86 -14.35 3.93
N ALA A 136 6.64 -13.82 3.85
CA ALA A 136 6.37 -12.39 3.73
C ALA A 136 6.54 -11.70 5.10
N VAL A 137 7.80 -11.62 5.56
CA VAL A 137 8.14 -11.11 6.90
C VAL A 137 7.79 -9.63 7.03
N ASP A 138 8.14 -8.81 6.04
CA ASP A 138 7.87 -7.37 6.08
C ASP A 138 6.36 -7.08 6.10
N ASP A 139 5.60 -7.74 5.22
CA ASP A 139 4.13 -7.65 5.19
C ASP A 139 3.48 -8.13 6.51
N PHE A 140 4.09 -9.10 7.21
CA PHE A 140 3.62 -9.52 8.52
C PHE A 140 3.86 -8.43 9.57
N LEU A 141 5.04 -7.79 9.59
CA LEU A 141 5.32 -6.70 10.53
C LEU A 141 4.41 -5.49 10.26
N GLU A 142 4.20 -5.17 8.99
CA GLU A 142 3.26 -4.14 8.55
C GLU A 142 1.84 -4.46 9.02
N SER A 143 1.41 -5.72 8.89
CA SER A 143 0.11 -6.18 9.41
C SER A 143 -0.03 -5.98 10.92
N ILE A 144 1.03 -6.28 11.70
CA ILE A 144 1.04 -6.06 13.15
C ILE A 144 0.95 -4.56 13.48
N ALA A 145 1.62 -3.69 12.72
CA ALA A 145 1.52 -2.24 12.88
C ALA A 145 0.10 -1.75 12.55
N ASN A 146 -0.46 -2.17 11.42
CA ASN A 146 -1.82 -1.83 10.99
C ASN A 146 -2.86 -2.24 12.02
N LEU A 147 -2.77 -3.45 12.59
CA LEU A 147 -3.68 -3.95 13.62
C LEU A 147 -3.65 -3.12 14.91
N ARG A 148 -2.48 -2.60 15.30
CA ARG A 148 -2.33 -1.80 16.53
C ARG A 148 -2.88 -0.39 16.38
N GLU A 149 -2.74 0.17 15.18
CA GLU A 149 -3.11 1.56 14.90
C GLU A 149 -4.48 1.69 14.22
N GLY A 150 -5.08 0.58 13.75
CA GLY A 150 -6.35 0.58 13.03
C GLY A 150 -6.27 1.32 11.70
N ARG A 151 -5.18 1.12 10.94
CA ARG A 151 -4.88 1.94 9.74
C ARG A 151 -5.77 1.64 8.54
N VAL A 152 -6.30 0.41 8.43
CA VAL A 152 -7.08 -0.01 7.26
C VAL A 152 -8.57 0.21 7.52
N ASP A 153 -9.15 1.13 6.75
CA ASP A 153 -10.59 1.34 6.65
C ASP A 153 -11.04 1.03 5.23
N LEU A 154 -11.95 0.07 5.08
CA LEU A 154 -12.41 -0.38 3.76
C LEU A 154 -13.63 0.44 3.36
N CYS A 155 -13.63 0.94 2.12
CA CYS A 155 -14.83 1.52 1.53
C CYS A 155 -15.92 0.43 1.38
N ASP A 156 -17.19 0.84 1.38
CA ASP A 156 -18.32 -0.07 1.17
C ASP A 156 -18.15 -0.91 -0.11
N GLY A 157 -18.11 -2.23 0.07
CA GLY A 157 -17.96 -3.20 -1.03
C GLY A 157 -16.52 -3.47 -1.48
N GLU A 158 -15.52 -2.75 -0.95
CA GLU A 158 -14.11 -2.99 -1.25
C GLU A 158 -13.59 -4.25 -0.55
N ARG A 159 -12.85 -5.07 -1.28
CA ARG A 159 -12.18 -6.24 -0.69
C ARG A 159 -10.81 -5.83 -0.15
N ARG A 160 -10.40 -6.47 0.94
CA ARG A 160 -9.05 -6.30 1.53
C ARG A 160 -7.94 -6.47 0.50
N GLU A 161 -8.04 -7.45 -0.38
CA GLU A 161 -7.05 -7.67 -1.45
C GLU A 161 -6.96 -6.49 -2.42
N GLU A 162 -8.08 -5.82 -2.70
CA GLU A 162 -8.13 -4.66 -3.59
C GLU A 162 -7.55 -3.43 -2.90
N TYR A 163 -7.88 -3.20 -1.63
CA TYR A 163 -7.33 -2.10 -0.82
C TYR A 163 -5.80 -2.17 -0.80
N HIS A 164 -5.23 -3.32 -0.37
CA HIS A 164 -3.78 -3.47 -0.25
C HIS A 164 -3.07 -3.44 -1.61
N LEU A 165 -3.73 -3.87 -2.69
CA LEU A 165 -3.18 -3.72 -4.03
C LEU A 165 -3.09 -2.25 -4.43
N LYS A 166 -4.15 -1.46 -4.18
CA LYS A 166 -4.16 -0.01 -4.48
C LYS A 166 -3.09 0.72 -3.68
N ASP A 167 -3.00 0.44 -2.38
CA ASP A 167 -2.02 1.07 -1.49
C ASP A 167 -0.58 0.75 -1.96
N LYS A 168 -0.26 -0.53 -2.18
CA LYS A 168 1.05 -0.96 -2.68
C LYS A 168 1.36 -0.47 -4.09
N THR A 169 0.36 -0.24 -4.94
CA THR A 169 0.61 0.27 -6.30
C THR A 169 0.70 1.79 -6.35
N SER A 170 0.09 2.48 -5.39
CA SER A 170 0.15 3.94 -5.29
C SER A 170 1.58 4.45 -5.16
N MET A 171 2.47 3.70 -4.47
CA MET A 171 3.88 4.05 -4.32
C MET A 171 4.62 4.23 -5.66
N TYR A 172 4.14 3.63 -6.74
CA TYR A 172 4.77 3.75 -8.07
C TYR A 172 4.36 5.03 -8.80
N LEU A 173 3.33 5.74 -8.35
CA LEU A 173 2.87 6.97 -9.01
C LEU A 173 3.94 8.06 -8.95
N SER A 174 4.59 8.23 -7.79
CA SER A 174 5.71 9.17 -7.63
C SER A 174 6.87 8.84 -8.56
N GLU A 175 7.20 7.54 -8.67
CA GLU A 175 8.25 7.05 -9.56
C GLU A 175 7.91 7.28 -11.05
N ILE A 176 6.66 7.06 -11.45
CA ILE A 176 6.20 7.36 -12.82
C ILE A 176 6.37 8.86 -13.12
N THR A 177 5.93 9.74 -12.22
CA THR A 177 6.09 11.19 -12.42
C THR A 177 7.57 11.58 -12.49
N ARG A 178 8.44 11.01 -11.65
CA ARG A 178 9.89 11.23 -11.69
C ARG A 178 10.47 10.83 -13.04
N LEU A 179 10.11 9.65 -13.56
CA LEU A 179 10.58 9.18 -14.88
C LEU A 179 10.07 10.08 -16.02
N ILE A 180 8.83 10.57 -15.95
CA ILE A 180 8.31 11.55 -16.91
C ILE A 180 9.16 12.83 -16.88
N HIS A 181 9.42 13.38 -15.68
CA HIS A 181 10.24 14.57 -15.49
C HIS A 181 11.66 14.42 -16.08
N GLU A 182 12.31 13.28 -15.82
CA GLU A 182 13.68 13.03 -16.28
C GLU A 182 13.78 12.87 -17.79
N THR A 183 12.80 12.22 -18.40
CA THR A 183 12.81 11.88 -19.82
C THR A 183 12.20 12.96 -20.71
N HIS A 184 11.29 13.78 -20.18
CA HIS A 184 10.57 14.81 -20.91
C HIS A 184 10.71 16.18 -20.21
N ARG A 185 11.74 16.94 -20.59
CA ARG A 185 12.00 18.30 -20.06
C ARG A 185 11.50 19.39 -21.01
N GLY A 186 11.03 20.51 -20.43
CA GLY A 186 10.58 21.70 -21.16
C GLY A 186 9.51 21.38 -22.21
N LYS A 187 9.70 21.84 -23.44
CA LYS A 187 8.75 21.65 -24.57
C LYS A 187 8.46 20.17 -24.90
N ASN A 188 9.31 19.23 -24.50
CA ASN A 188 9.01 17.80 -24.66
C ASN A 188 7.94 17.32 -23.68
N LEU A 189 7.87 17.89 -22.46
CA LEU A 189 6.81 17.60 -21.51
C LEU A 189 5.46 18.08 -22.03
N GLU A 190 5.42 19.27 -22.62
CA GLU A 190 4.23 19.83 -23.25
C GLU A 190 3.72 18.93 -24.38
N ARG A 191 4.62 18.50 -25.29
CA ARG A 191 4.29 17.55 -26.36
C ARG A 191 3.79 16.21 -25.83
N PHE A 192 4.39 15.72 -24.75
CA PHE A 192 3.96 14.49 -24.10
C PHE A 192 2.54 14.64 -23.55
N LEU A 193 2.27 15.69 -22.76
CA LEU A 193 0.94 15.95 -22.20
C LEU A 193 -0.10 16.25 -23.28
N ALA A 194 0.28 16.88 -24.40
CA ALA A 194 -0.61 17.08 -25.54
C ALA A 194 -1.10 15.73 -26.10
N LYS A 195 -0.24 14.71 -26.17
CA LYS A 195 -0.65 13.35 -26.55
C LYS A 195 -1.59 12.74 -25.52
N VAL A 196 -1.32 12.93 -24.23
CA VAL A 196 -2.20 12.45 -23.14
C VAL A 196 -3.60 13.06 -23.25
N PHE A 197 -3.70 14.38 -23.48
CA PHE A 197 -4.99 15.05 -23.70
C PHE A 197 -5.71 14.52 -24.94
N ARG A 198 -5.01 14.26 -26.04
CA ARG A 198 -5.61 13.67 -27.26
C ARG A 198 -6.18 12.27 -27.04
N GLY A 199 -5.70 11.54 -26.02
CA GLY A 199 -6.26 10.24 -25.62
C GLY A 199 -7.60 10.35 -24.88
N MET A 200 -8.00 11.55 -24.44
CA MET A 200 -9.25 11.74 -23.70
C MET A 200 -10.47 11.74 -24.64
N PRO A 201 -11.51 10.94 -24.39
CA PRO A 201 -12.68 10.83 -25.27
C PRO A 201 -13.43 12.12 -25.56
N ALA A 202 -13.41 13.09 -24.64
CA ALA A 202 -14.12 14.36 -24.77
C ALA A 202 -13.29 15.48 -25.42
N VAL A 203 -11.99 15.25 -25.67
CA VAL A 203 -11.10 16.25 -26.29
C VAL A 203 -11.23 16.15 -27.80
N VAL A 204 -11.54 17.27 -28.45
CA VAL A 204 -11.69 17.37 -29.91
C VAL A 204 -10.52 18.08 -30.57
N ASP A 205 -9.79 18.91 -29.83
CA ASP A 205 -8.60 19.60 -30.32
C ASP A 205 -7.60 19.87 -29.19
N VAL A 206 -6.31 19.80 -29.52
CA VAL A 206 -5.21 20.19 -28.64
C VAL A 206 -4.21 20.99 -29.46
N ASN A 207 -4.21 22.30 -29.23
CA ASN A 207 -3.26 23.21 -29.83
C ASN A 207 -2.02 23.35 -28.93
N GLU A 208 -0.87 22.96 -29.48
CA GLU A 208 0.44 23.12 -28.87
C GLU A 208 0.98 24.51 -29.22
N ASN A 209 0.97 25.42 -28.26
CA ASN A 209 1.29 26.83 -28.49
C ASN A 209 2.78 27.12 -28.24
N GLY A 210 3.33 28.15 -28.88
CA GLY A 210 4.76 28.49 -28.76
C GLY A 210 5.73 27.61 -29.55
N PHE A 211 5.23 26.77 -30.47
CA PHE A 211 6.05 26.02 -31.42
C PHE A 211 6.23 26.80 -32.74
N GLY A 212 7.07 27.84 -32.73
CA GLY A 212 7.35 28.69 -33.90
C GLY A 212 7.93 30.07 -33.52
N TRP A 213 8.03 31.00 -34.49
CA TRP A 213 8.37 32.41 -34.23
C TRP A 213 7.12 33.15 -33.70
N GLY A 214 6.87 33.08 -32.39
CA GLY A 214 5.78 33.79 -31.72
C GLY A 214 5.78 33.56 -30.21
N THR A 215 5.27 34.53 -29.44
CA THR A 215 5.14 34.45 -27.98
C THR A 215 3.98 33.54 -27.57
N ASP A 216 4.16 32.78 -26.50
CA ASP A 216 3.22 31.80 -25.92
C ASP A 216 2.02 32.45 -25.19
N HIS A 217 2.15 33.70 -24.74
CA HIS A 217 1.10 34.46 -24.04
C HIS A 217 0.44 33.65 -22.91
N GLY A 218 1.25 32.95 -22.13
CA GLY A 218 0.84 32.26 -20.91
C GLY A 218 0.07 30.94 -21.11
N ALA A 219 0.05 30.37 -22.32
CA ALA A 219 -0.54 29.06 -22.56
C ALA A 219 0.44 28.16 -23.30
N ASP A 220 0.81 27.03 -22.70
CA ASP A 220 1.58 25.98 -23.37
C ASP A 220 0.66 25.12 -24.26
N LEU A 221 -0.51 24.74 -23.73
CA LEU A 221 -1.53 24.02 -24.48
C LEU A 221 -2.88 24.74 -24.37
N ILE A 222 -3.65 24.66 -25.46
CA ILE A 222 -5.06 25.06 -25.48
C ILE A 222 -5.86 23.82 -25.86
N VAL A 223 -6.65 23.31 -24.92
CA VAL A 223 -7.40 22.06 -25.07
C VAL A 223 -8.87 22.39 -25.27
N THR A 224 -9.47 21.92 -26.36
CA THR A 224 -10.90 22.07 -26.60
C THR A 224 -11.61 20.76 -26.29
N LEU A 225 -12.53 20.82 -25.33
CA LEU A 225 -13.45 19.75 -24.99
C LEU A 225 -14.79 20.00 -25.66
N GLN A 226 -15.44 18.95 -26.14
CA GLN A 226 -16.81 19.03 -26.60
C GLN A 226 -17.72 18.20 -25.69
N SER A 227 -18.81 18.82 -25.24
CA SER A 227 -19.86 18.13 -24.48
C SER A 227 -21.22 18.37 -25.12
N ALA A 228 -22.09 17.37 -25.03
CA ALA A 228 -23.45 17.46 -25.54
C ALA A 228 -24.45 17.22 -24.41
N LEU A 229 -25.46 18.06 -24.33
CA LEU A 229 -26.62 17.86 -23.46
C LEU A 229 -27.90 17.95 -24.30
N GLY A 230 -28.46 16.79 -24.65
CA GLY A 230 -29.55 16.71 -25.62
C GLY A 230 -29.09 17.19 -27.00
N ASN A 231 -29.74 18.22 -27.53
CA ASN A 231 -29.43 18.81 -28.84
C ASN A 231 -28.48 20.02 -28.76
N LEU A 232 -27.97 20.36 -27.58
CA LEU A 232 -27.04 21.45 -27.38
C LEU A 232 -25.60 20.92 -27.36
N GLN A 233 -24.72 21.55 -28.13
CA GLN A 233 -23.28 21.32 -28.09
C GLN A 233 -22.60 22.48 -27.38
N PHE A 234 -21.71 22.17 -26.46
CA PHE A 234 -20.91 23.12 -25.71
C PHE A 234 -19.44 22.80 -25.91
N ASP A 235 -18.69 23.81 -26.33
CA ASP A 235 -17.24 23.74 -26.42
C ASP A 235 -16.65 24.43 -25.20
N SER A 236 -15.77 23.72 -24.48
CA SER A 236 -15.02 24.26 -23.36
C SER A 236 -13.55 24.34 -23.74
N ARG A 237 -12.95 25.54 -23.64
CA ARG A 237 -11.55 25.78 -23.95
C ARG A 237 -10.76 25.91 -22.65
N ILE A 238 -9.91 24.93 -22.40
CA ILE A 238 -9.03 24.88 -21.22
C ILE A 238 -7.66 25.43 -21.60
N ILE A 239 -7.19 26.41 -20.84
CA ILE A 239 -5.85 26.97 -20.96
C ILE A 239 -4.93 26.23 -20.01
N VAL A 240 -3.88 25.59 -20.55
CA VAL A 240 -2.98 24.75 -19.77
C VAL A 240 -1.58 25.36 -19.75
N GLN A 241 -1.03 25.54 -18.56
CA GLN A 241 0.38 25.84 -18.35
C GLN A 241 1.07 24.63 -17.73
N VAL A 242 2.17 24.22 -18.33
CA VAL A 242 2.98 23.06 -17.93
C VAL A 242 4.27 23.56 -17.30
N LYS A 243 4.63 22.99 -16.16
CA LYS A 243 5.90 23.24 -15.48
C LYS A 243 6.60 21.92 -15.12
N SER A 244 7.92 21.95 -15.15
CA SER A 244 8.76 20.79 -14.86
C SER A 244 9.60 21.09 -13.63
N PHE A 245 9.26 20.46 -12.51
CA PHE A 245 9.94 20.58 -11.22
C PHE A 245 10.27 19.19 -10.65
N GLU A 246 11.42 19.06 -9.99
CA GLU A 246 11.87 17.81 -9.37
C GLU A 246 11.28 17.65 -7.95
N ASP A 247 11.26 18.74 -7.18
CA ASP A 247 10.73 18.79 -5.81
C ASP A 247 9.39 19.53 -5.76
N SER A 248 9.21 20.48 -4.82
CA SER A 248 7.99 21.26 -4.70
C SER A 248 7.91 22.42 -5.70
N HIS A 249 6.73 22.64 -6.26
CA HIS A 249 6.45 23.78 -7.11
C HIS A 249 5.93 24.97 -6.29
N ARG A 250 6.73 26.02 -6.15
CA ARG A 250 6.36 27.27 -5.44
C ARG A 250 6.13 28.45 -6.37
N ASP A 251 6.37 28.27 -7.66
CA ASP A 251 6.26 29.35 -8.63
C ASP A 251 4.78 29.63 -8.94
N THR A 252 4.32 30.80 -8.51
CA THR A 252 2.95 31.29 -8.71
C THR A 252 2.76 31.96 -10.07
N GLU A 253 3.85 32.26 -10.80
CA GLU A 253 3.82 32.87 -12.14
C GLU A 253 3.02 31.99 -13.12
N ALA A 254 3.07 30.66 -12.95
CA ALA A 254 2.31 29.72 -13.78
C ALA A 254 0.79 29.99 -13.73
N VAL A 255 0.28 30.44 -12.59
CA VAL A 255 -1.15 30.77 -12.43
C VAL A 255 -1.48 32.07 -13.16
N GLU A 256 -0.57 33.04 -13.10
CA GLU A 256 -0.74 34.33 -13.79
C GLU A 256 -0.64 34.19 -15.32
N GLN A 257 0.21 33.27 -15.79
CA GLN A 257 0.27 32.86 -17.19
C GLN A 257 -1.07 32.28 -17.66
N VAL A 258 -1.67 31.37 -16.87
CA VAL A 258 -3.01 30.83 -17.16
C VAL A 258 -4.05 31.95 -17.22
N ARG A 259 -4.00 32.93 -16.30
CA ARG A 259 -4.89 34.11 -16.35
C ARG A 259 -4.75 34.90 -17.64
N GLU A 260 -3.52 35.18 -18.07
CA GLU A 260 -3.26 35.85 -19.34
C GLU A 260 -3.81 35.06 -20.53
N GLY A 261 -3.56 33.75 -20.55
CA GLY A 261 -4.07 32.86 -21.59
C GLY A 261 -5.59 32.77 -21.62
N ILE A 262 -6.27 32.71 -20.46
CA ILE A 262 -7.74 32.73 -20.37
C ILE A 262 -8.31 33.99 -21.02
N ASN A 263 -7.77 35.16 -20.64
CA ASN A 263 -8.23 36.43 -21.20
C ASN A 263 -7.97 36.54 -22.69
N LYS A 264 -6.80 36.11 -23.15
CA LYS A 264 -6.39 36.21 -24.55
C LYS A 264 -7.15 35.26 -25.47
N TYR A 265 -7.33 34.01 -25.05
CA TYR A 265 -7.89 32.95 -25.88
C TYR A 265 -9.37 32.66 -25.57
N SER A 266 -10.00 33.49 -24.73
CA SER A 266 -11.38 33.29 -24.27
C SER A 266 -11.56 31.89 -23.65
N GLY A 267 -10.64 31.52 -22.77
CA GLY A 267 -10.69 30.26 -22.03
C GLY A 267 -11.90 30.21 -21.10
N THR A 268 -12.52 29.04 -20.98
CA THR A 268 -13.65 28.79 -20.05
C THR A 268 -13.18 28.14 -18.74
N ALA A 269 -11.94 27.64 -18.72
CA ALA A 269 -11.26 27.12 -17.54
C ALA A 269 -9.73 27.19 -17.73
N GLY A 270 -9.00 27.04 -16.63
CA GLY A 270 -7.55 26.94 -16.60
C GLY A 270 -7.05 25.62 -15.99
N MET A 271 -5.81 25.27 -16.27
CA MET A 271 -5.13 24.16 -15.62
C MET A 271 -3.63 24.43 -15.50
N VAL A 272 -3.08 24.19 -14.32
CA VAL A 272 -1.64 24.14 -14.11
C VAL A 272 -1.24 22.68 -13.94
N ILE A 273 -0.26 22.22 -14.72
CA ILE A 273 0.30 20.88 -14.60
C ILE A 273 1.76 21.01 -14.20
N THR A 274 2.17 20.32 -13.13
CA THR A 274 3.56 20.30 -12.67
C THR A 274 4.01 18.90 -12.28
N THR A 275 5.22 18.51 -12.65
CA THR A 275 5.82 17.24 -12.17
C THR A 275 6.23 17.30 -10.71
N GLY A 276 6.35 18.50 -10.14
CA GLY A 276 6.68 18.69 -8.74
C GLY A 276 5.48 18.56 -7.80
N GLU A 277 5.75 18.43 -6.51
CA GLU A 277 4.73 18.38 -5.47
C GLU A 277 3.98 19.71 -5.34
N LYS A 278 2.67 19.63 -5.06
CA LYS A 278 1.84 20.81 -4.81
C LYS A 278 2.23 21.50 -3.51
N THR A 279 2.01 22.80 -3.45
CA THR A 279 2.25 23.62 -2.25
C THR A 279 1.01 24.44 -1.91
N GLU A 280 0.85 24.73 -0.61
CA GLU A 280 -0.26 25.56 -0.12
C GLU A 280 -0.27 26.95 -0.77
N GLU A 281 0.92 27.51 -1.02
CA GLU A 281 1.09 28.78 -1.74
C GLU A 281 0.49 28.73 -3.15
N LEU A 282 0.78 27.66 -3.91
CA LEU A 282 0.24 27.48 -5.26
C LEU A 282 -1.27 27.24 -5.24
N GLU A 283 -1.78 26.42 -4.32
CA GLU A 283 -3.21 26.17 -4.15
C GLU A 283 -3.99 27.45 -3.80
N ASN A 284 -3.46 28.27 -2.88
CA ASN A 284 -4.05 29.54 -2.50
C ASN A 284 -4.09 30.52 -3.67
N LYS A 285 -3.00 30.62 -4.45
CA LYS A 285 -2.97 31.50 -5.63
C LYS A 285 -3.95 31.06 -6.71
N ILE A 286 -4.08 29.75 -6.94
CA ILE A 286 -5.09 29.20 -7.85
C ILE A 286 -6.50 29.59 -7.40
N GLY A 287 -6.81 29.47 -6.10
CA GLY A 287 -8.10 29.87 -5.53
C GLY A 287 -8.39 31.37 -5.71
N GLU A 288 -7.41 32.23 -5.43
CA GLU A 288 -7.49 33.68 -5.63
C GLU A 288 -7.85 34.02 -7.09
N VAL A 289 -7.03 33.56 -8.04
CA VAL A 289 -7.18 33.89 -9.46
C VAL A 289 -8.45 33.27 -10.06
N SER A 290 -8.82 32.06 -9.63
CA SER A 290 -10.07 31.41 -10.04
C SER A 290 -11.30 32.22 -9.62
N ASN A 291 -11.30 32.77 -8.40
CA ASN A 291 -12.37 33.63 -7.90
C ASN A 291 -12.43 34.96 -8.65
N GLU A 292 -11.28 35.58 -8.94
CA GLU A 292 -11.20 36.84 -9.70
C GLU A 292 -11.73 36.70 -11.12
N LEU A 293 -11.40 35.60 -11.80
CA LEU A 293 -11.83 35.35 -13.18
C LEU A 293 -13.25 34.80 -13.29
N GLY A 294 -13.82 34.30 -12.19
CA GLY A 294 -15.12 33.63 -12.21
C GLY A 294 -15.12 32.32 -13.00
N CYS A 295 -13.96 31.67 -13.15
CA CYS A 295 -13.83 30.37 -13.83
C CYS A 295 -12.90 29.43 -13.06
N SER A 296 -13.06 28.12 -13.24
CA SER A 296 -12.29 27.12 -12.52
C SER A 296 -10.87 27.00 -13.05
N ILE A 297 -9.88 26.95 -12.15
CA ILE A 297 -8.49 26.61 -12.46
C ILE A 297 -8.12 25.33 -11.69
N ALA A 298 -7.73 24.28 -12.40
CA ALA A 298 -7.32 23.01 -11.80
C ALA A 298 -5.80 22.91 -11.62
N LEU A 299 -5.36 22.09 -10.67
CA LEU A 299 -3.95 21.74 -10.47
C LEU A 299 -3.77 20.23 -10.62
N LEU A 300 -2.83 19.80 -11.47
CA LEU A 300 -2.28 18.44 -11.48
C LEU A 300 -0.81 18.52 -11.06
N ALA A 301 -0.47 17.92 -9.93
CA ALA A 301 0.85 17.97 -9.34
C ALA A 301 1.34 16.59 -8.90
N GLY A 302 2.66 16.35 -8.95
CA GLY A 302 3.28 15.12 -8.45
C GLY A 302 2.59 13.86 -8.97
N GLU A 303 2.08 13.03 -8.06
CA GLU A 303 1.37 11.79 -8.39
C GLU A 303 0.11 11.97 -9.25
N ASP A 304 -0.54 13.13 -9.19
CA ASP A 304 -1.75 13.37 -10.00
C ASP A 304 -1.42 13.43 -11.49
N VAL A 305 -0.19 13.82 -11.86
CA VAL A 305 0.30 13.71 -13.23
C VAL A 305 0.38 12.25 -13.66
N ALA A 306 0.98 11.38 -12.84
CA ALA A 306 1.03 9.95 -13.14
C ALA A 306 -0.37 9.34 -13.27
N ARG A 307 -1.29 9.66 -12.35
CA ARG A 307 -2.69 9.20 -12.44
C ARG A 307 -3.36 9.67 -13.73
N PHE A 308 -3.15 10.93 -14.10
CA PHE A 308 -3.70 11.50 -15.33
C PHE A 308 -3.18 10.79 -16.58
N VAL A 309 -1.88 10.48 -16.63
CA VAL A 309 -1.28 9.75 -17.76
C VAL A 309 -1.75 8.31 -17.81
N VAL A 310 -1.69 7.56 -16.70
CA VAL A 310 -2.12 6.16 -16.63
C VAL A 310 -3.58 6.00 -17.05
N LYS A 311 -4.43 6.96 -16.69
CA LYS A 311 -5.86 6.92 -17.02
C LYS A 311 -6.14 7.16 -18.51
N ASN A 312 -5.42 8.08 -19.16
CA ASN A 312 -5.80 8.60 -20.47
C ASN A 312 -4.87 8.18 -21.61
N ALA A 313 -3.65 7.75 -21.30
CA ALA A 313 -2.66 7.31 -22.29
C ALA A 313 -1.65 6.30 -21.70
N PRO A 314 -2.11 5.15 -21.13
CA PRO A 314 -1.22 4.17 -20.51
C PRO A 314 -0.19 3.57 -21.48
N GLU A 315 -0.48 3.55 -22.79
CA GLU A 315 0.43 3.11 -23.86
C GLU A 315 1.68 3.99 -24.01
N LEU A 316 1.64 5.23 -23.51
CA LEU A 316 2.82 6.10 -23.46
C LEU A 316 3.78 5.71 -22.33
N LEU A 317 3.32 4.93 -21.36
CA LEU A 317 4.11 4.46 -20.21
C LEU A 317 4.51 2.98 -20.35
N PHE A 318 3.58 2.16 -20.83
CA PHE A 318 3.73 0.71 -20.87
C PHE A 318 3.55 0.18 -22.28
N ARG A 319 4.39 -0.77 -22.66
CA ARG A 319 4.25 -1.52 -23.91
C ARG A 319 3.22 -2.62 -23.70
N LEU A 320 1.94 -2.29 -23.85
CA LEU A 320 0.84 -3.21 -23.56
C LEU A 320 0.60 -4.25 -24.67
N ASP A 321 0.97 -3.92 -25.92
CA ASP A 321 0.68 -4.74 -27.10
C ASP A 321 1.90 -5.52 -27.65
N GLU A 322 3.05 -5.42 -27.00
CA GLU A 322 4.24 -6.18 -27.40
C GLU A 322 4.24 -7.56 -26.71
N VAL A 323 3.56 -8.54 -27.33
CA VAL A 323 3.87 -9.95 -27.07
C VAL A 323 5.10 -10.31 -27.92
N PRO A 324 6.18 -10.86 -27.33
CA PRO A 324 7.34 -11.35 -28.09
C PRO A 324 6.99 -12.40 -29.15
#